data_AF-A0A9D2ZQZ9-F1
#
_entry.id   AF-A0A9D2ZQZ9-F1
#
_cell.length_a   1.000
_cell.length_b   1.000
_cell.length_c   1.000
_cell.angle_alpha   90.00
_cell.angle_beta   90.00
_cell.angle_gamma   90.00
#
_symmetry.space_group_name_H-M   'P 1'
#
loop_
_entity.id
_entity.type
_entity.pdbx_description
1 polymer ?
#
loop_
_entity_poly.entity_id
_entity_poly.type
_entity_poly.pdbx_seq_one_letter_code
_entity_poly.pdbx_strand_id
1 'polypeptide(L)'
;MKLEPEDVAAATRRLKRARGQLDAVIRMLEEGVDCEEVVPQITAAATAVRRAGYLVIAEGMTKCLTQADRDEQQEQQLQKMLLSLA
;
A
#
# COMPACT_ATOMS: atom_id res chain seq x y z
N MET A 1 -10.68 -15.11 -1.47
CA MET A 1 -9.35 -15.15 -0.82
C MET A 1 -9.37 -14.34 0.47
N LYS A 2 -8.94 -14.90 1.61
CA LYS A 2 -8.71 -14.16 2.86
C LYS A 2 -7.20 -13.94 3.04
N LEU A 3 -6.83 -12.75 3.48
CA LEU A 3 -5.47 -12.41 3.87
C LEU A 3 -5.36 -12.66 5.37
N GLU A 4 -4.48 -13.56 5.78
CA GLU A 4 -4.27 -13.81 7.20
C GLU A 4 -3.34 -12.74 7.77
N PRO A 5 -3.49 -12.36 9.05
CA PRO A 5 -2.72 -11.27 9.65
C PRO A 5 -1.19 -11.44 9.54
N GLU A 6 -0.71 -12.69 9.58
CA GLU A 6 0.70 -13.05 9.41
C GLU A 6 1.23 -12.68 8.03
N ASP A 7 0.46 -12.94 6.98
CA ASP A 7 0.87 -12.76 5.58
C ASP A 7 1.02 -11.27 5.24
N VAL A 8 0.18 -10.42 5.86
CA VAL A 8 0.18 -8.97 5.62
C VAL A 8 0.91 -8.16 6.68
N ALA A 9 1.56 -8.80 7.65
CA ALA A 9 2.22 -8.12 8.76
C ALA A 9 3.25 -7.07 8.29
N ALA A 10 3.96 -7.35 7.20
CA ALA A 10 4.92 -6.43 6.59
C ALA A 10 4.26 -5.18 5.95
N ALA A 11 3.08 -5.35 5.36
CA ALA A 11 2.27 -4.26 4.83
C ALA A 11 1.66 -3.44 5.97
N THR A 12 1.12 -4.09 7.00
CA THR A 12 0.57 -3.44 8.20
C THR A 12 1.61 -2.56 8.89
N ARG A 13 2.86 -3.05 9.08
CA ARG A 13 3.95 -2.24 9.67
C ARG A 13 4.27 -1.01 8.83
N ARG A 14 4.20 -1.09 7.49
CA ARG A 14 4.41 0.05 6.60
C ARG A 14 3.27 1.05 6.67
N LEU A 15 2.02 0.59 6.67
CA LEU A 15 0.85 1.45 6.84
C LEU A 15 0.86 2.19 8.18
N LYS A 16 1.30 1.53 9.26
CA LYS A 16 1.48 2.20 10.56
C LYS A 16 2.51 3.33 10.51
N ARG A 17 3.58 3.18 9.72
CA ARG A 17 4.57 4.26 9.50
C ARG A 17 3.98 5.37 8.62
N ALA A 18 3.30 5.00 7.53
CA ALA A 18 2.65 5.96 6.64
C ALA A 18 1.60 6.80 7.39
N ARG A 19 0.86 6.20 8.34
CA ARG A 19 -0.03 6.94 9.25
C ARG A 19 0.69 8.05 10.00
N GLY A 20 1.85 7.76 10.60
CA GLY A 20 2.65 8.79 11.28
C GLY A 20 3.15 9.89 10.35
N GLN A 21 3.45 9.58 9.09
CA GLN A 21 3.79 10.58 8.07
C GLN A 21 2.58 11.46 7.72
N LEU A 22 1.41 10.85 7.56
CA LEU A 22 0.16 11.59 7.30
C LEU A 22 -0.21 12.49 8.49
N ASP A 23 -0.08 11.99 9.72
CA ASP A 23 -0.30 12.79 10.93
C ASP A 23 0.65 14.00 11.02
N ALA A 24 1.87 13.89 10.47
CA ALA A 24 2.80 15.00 10.38
C ALA A 24 2.41 15.99 9.26
N VAL A 25 2.04 15.50 8.07
CA VAL A 25 1.55 16.33 6.96
C VAL A 25 0.32 17.14 7.37
N ILE A 26 -0.64 16.51 8.06
CA ILE A 26 -1.86 17.18 8.56
C ILE A 26 -1.48 18.34 9.47
N ARG A 27 -0.58 18.11 10.43
CA ARG A 27 -0.08 19.17 11.32
C ARG A 27 0.61 20.31 10.56
N MET A 28 1.46 20.00 9.58
CA MET A 28 2.10 21.02 8.75
C MET A 28 1.08 21.91 8.02
N LEU A 29 -0.01 21.31 7.53
CA LEU A 29 -1.10 22.05 6.89
C LEU A 29 -1.89 22.90 7.89
N GLU A 30 -2.18 22.38 9.08
CA GLU A 30 -2.85 23.11 10.16
C GLU A 30 -2.02 24.29 10.68
N GLU A 31 -0.69 24.15 10.67
CA GLU A 31 0.27 25.18 11.08
C GLU A 31 0.60 26.19 9.95
N GLY A 32 0.11 25.96 8.73
CA GLY A 32 0.33 26.85 7.58
C GLY A 32 1.76 26.82 7.03
N VAL A 33 2.43 25.66 7.10
CA VAL A 33 3.78 25.45 6.53
C VAL A 33 3.76 25.60 5.00
N ASP A 34 4.88 26.08 4.44
CA ASP A 34 5.03 26.32 3.00
C ASP A 34 4.83 25.03 2.16
N CYS A 35 4.24 25.19 0.98
CA CYS A 35 3.94 24.07 0.10
C CYS A 35 5.20 23.34 -0.41
N GLU A 36 6.33 24.03 -0.55
CA GLU A 36 7.62 23.44 -0.94
C GLU A 36 8.14 22.46 0.12
N GLU A 37 7.77 22.65 1.39
CA GLU A 37 8.11 21.74 2.48
C GLU A 37 7.09 20.59 2.65
N VAL A 38 5.80 20.87 2.42
CA VAL A 38 4.71 19.89 2.59
C VAL A 38 4.66 18.86 1.46
N VAL A 39 4.83 19.27 0.20
CA VAL A 39 4.67 18.41 -0.98
C VAL A 39 5.62 17.19 -0.97
N PRO A 40 6.91 17.32 -0.59
CA PRO A 40 7.80 16.17 -0.43
C PRO A 40 7.31 15.16 0.62
N GLN A 41 6.71 15.63 1.72
CA GLN A 41 6.19 14.76 2.78
C GLN A 41 4.96 13.98 2.32
N ILE A 42 4.05 14.63 1.57
CA ILE A 42 2.92 13.96 0.91
C ILE A 42 3.44 12.86 -0.02
N THR A 43 4.44 13.17 -0.85
CA THR A 43 5.03 12.22 -1.80
C THR A 43 5.67 11.03 -1.08
N ALA A 44 6.34 11.28 0.04
CA ALA A 44 6.92 10.22 0.88
C ALA A 44 5.83 9.31 1.48
N ALA A 45 4.76 9.89 2.03
CA ALA A 45 3.63 9.14 2.57
C ALA A 45 2.93 8.31 1.48
N ALA A 46 2.66 8.91 0.31
CA ALA A 46 2.05 8.24 -0.83
C ALA A 46 2.92 7.05 -1.32
N THR A 47 4.24 7.22 -1.34
CA THR A 47 5.19 6.15 -1.68
C THR A 47 5.14 5.01 -0.66
N ALA A 48 5.05 5.32 0.63
CA ALA A 48 4.92 4.31 1.68
C ALA A 48 3.61 3.51 1.56
N VAL A 49 2.50 4.19 1.23
CA VAL A 49 1.20 3.55 1.01
C VAL A 49 1.24 2.65 -0.24
N ARG A 50 1.75 3.13 -1.38
CA ARG A 50 1.89 2.32 -2.60
C ARG A 50 2.70 1.06 -2.36
N ARG A 51 3.84 1.18 -1.66
CA ARG A 51 4.67 0.02 -1.25
C ARG A 51 3.93 -0.97 -0.38
N ALA A 52 3.04 -0.51 0.51
CA ALA A 52 2.21 -1.43 1.28
C ALA A 52 1.16 -2.13 0.40
N GLY A 53 0.54 -1.41 -0.53
CA GLY A 53 -0.39 -1.98 -1.52
C GLY A 53 0.27 -3.06 -2.37
N TYR A 54 1.51 -2.82 -2.84
CA TYR A 54 2.28 -3.82 -3.59
C TYR A 54 2.49 -5.12 -2.81
N LEU A 55 2.80 -5.04 -1.52
CA LEU A 55 2.97 -6.23 -0.68
C LEU A 55 1.67 -7.02 -0.52
N VAL A 56 0.54 -6.33 -0.36
CA VAL A 56 -0.77 -6.97 -0.24
C VAL A 56 -1.15 -7.71 -1.53
N ILE A 57 -0.95 -7.07 -2.68
CA ILE A 57 -1.27 -7.68 -3.98
C ILE A 57 -0.31 -8.84 -4.28
N ALA A 58 1.00 -8.68 -3.99
CA ALA A 58 1.98 -9.74 -4.16
C ALA A 58 1.63 -10.98 -3.34
N GLU A 59 1.17 -10.80 -2.10
CA GLU A 59 0.69 -11.89 -1.25
C GLU A 59 -0.54 -12.57 -1.86
N GLY A 60 -1.51 -11.78 -2.34
CA GLY A 60 -2.67 -12.29 -3.04
C GLY A 60 -2.30 -13.09 -4.30
N MET A 61 -1.31 -12.64 -5.07
CA MET A 61 -0.80 -13.34 -6.24
C MET A 61 -0.14 -14.66 -5.87
N THR A 62 0.72 -14.70 -4.84
CA THR A 62 1.34 -15.94 -4.34
C THR A 62 0.28 -16.97 -3.97
N LYS A 63 -0.77 -16.56 -3.26
CA LYS A 63 -1.89 -17.45 -2.91
C LYS A 63 -2.66 -17.93 -4.13
N CYS A 64 -2.93 -17.05 -5.09
CA CYS A 64 -3.63 -17.39 -6.34
C CYS A 64 -2.84 -18.43 -7.16
N LEU A 65 -1.51 -18.30 -7.21
CA LEU A 65 -0.63 -19.19 -7.98
C LEU A 65 -0.39 -20.56 -7.31
N THR A 66 -0.62 -20.65 -6.00
CA THR A 66 -0.40 -21.88 -5.21
C THR A 66 -1.68 -22.69 -4.98
N GLN A 67 -2.84 -22.16 -5.37
CA GLN A 67 -4.12 -22.86 -5.32
C GLN A 67 -4.21 -23.92 -6.44
N ALA A 68 -4.75 -25.09 -6.09
CA ALA A 68 -4.92 -26.20 -7.02
C ALA A 68 -5.93 -25.89 -8.15
N ASP A 69 -6.87 -24.98 -7.89
CA ASP A 69 -7.90 -24.54 -8.83
C ASP A 69 -7.66 -23.07 -9.18
N ARG A 70 -6.73 -22.85 -10.11
CA ARG A 70 -6.25 -21.51 -10.49
C ARG A 70 -7.33 -20.78 -11.27
N ASP A 71 -7.75 -19.64 -10.76
CA ASP A 71 -8.69 -18.74 -11.43
C ASP A 71 -7.93 -17.67 -12.24
N GLU A 72 -7.92 -17.84 -13.57
CA GLU A 72 -7.29 -16.89 -14.49
C GLU A 72 -7.91 -15.49 -14.43
N GLN A 73 -9.22 -15.38 -14.14
CA GLN A 73 -9.87 -14.07 -14.01
C GLN A 73 -9.39 -13.37 -12.74
N GLN A 74 -9.24 -14.10 -11.64
CA GLN A 74 -8.72 -13.57 -10.38
C GLN A 74 -7.26 -13.10 -10.53
N GLU A 75 -6.43 -13.85 -11.25
CA GLU A 75 -5.06 -13.45 -11.54
C GLU A 75 -4.99 -12.15 -12.37
N GLN A 76 -5.78 -12.06 -13.44
CA GLN A 76 -5.86 -10.84 -14.25
C GLN A 76 -6.35 -9.64 -13.44
N GLN A 77 -7.29 -9.86 -12.52
CA GLN A 77 -7.78 -8.80 -11.63
C GLN A 77 -6.67 -8.30 -10.69
N LEU A 78 -5.88 -9.20 -10.10
CA LEU A 78 -4.74 -8.83 -9.24
C LEU A 78 -3.66 -8.08 -10.03
N GLN A 79 -3.37 -8.51 -11.27
CA GLN A 79 -2.45 -7.79 -12.16
C GLN A 79 -2.94 -6.37 -12.47
N LYS A 80 -4.23 -6.19 -12.75
CA LYS A 80 -4.83 -4.85 -12.96
C LYS A 80 -4.70 -3.97 -11.72
N MET A 81 -4.96 -4.52 -10.54
CA MET A 81 -4.77 -3.79 -9.28
C MET A 81 -3.31 -3.39 -9.08
N LEU A 82 -2.35 -4.27 -9.42
CA LEU A 82 -0.92 -3.98 -9.31
C LEU A 82 -0.52 -2.78 -10.17
N LEU A 83 -0.97 -2.75 -11.42
CA LEU A 83 -0.68 -1.67 -12.36
C LEU A 83 -1.31 -0.33 -11.93
N SER A 84 -2.41 -0.34 -11.19
CA SER A 84 -3.03 0.89 -10.65
C SER A 84 -2.23 1.57 -9.53
N LEU A 85 -1.20 0.88 -8.98
CA LEU A 85 -0.31 1.42 -7.96
C LEU A 85 1.00 1.98 -8.52
N ALA A 86 1.21 1.92 -9.84
CA ALA A 86 2.35 2.49 -10.55
C ALA A 86 2.28 4.02 -10.54
#